data_AF-A0A9W6KIB6-F1
#
_entry.id   AF-A0A9W6KIB6-F1
#
_cell.length_a   1.000
_cell.length_b   1.000
_cell.length_c   1.000
_cell.angle_alpha   90.00
_cell.angle_beta   90.00
_cell.angle_gamma   90.00
#
_symmetry.space_group_name_H-M   'P 1'
#
loop_
_entity.id
_entity.type
_entity.pdbx_description
1 polymer ?
#
loop_
_entity_poly.entity_id
_entity_poly.type
_entity_poly.pdbx_seq_one_letter_code
_entity_poly.pdbx_strand_id
1 'polypeptide(L)'
;MASVVRCEVPKAGVVFVAVPHGGRRLADGTLMDFDALYNEIYEPTLQDCGLTVERADDVFAGDGTVEVLWSGVQHAELVVVDCSAPAPLPALVLGQGMVLGKRIIVLAQREQDLPRDLAATCRVLLYASSGLRLAALARQLKSQVERARDEPVVENDLVPLEHTGTQWLPGTVTEVAKDWVAVQVVDEGRRRRLVLGSTDVDYARTISDMRRLFRVGERLDGAATVGLDGVARYTLLADQIDPWPRIVAEYPVGRTYTGRVVSLREGVGAFVSVAHGINGYVRYAQARQANLSPDMDVDVEIRSVDPAERKIRLKLHALAEPAGAGPAAAMPLGAVAAVTPLLPPIGARLEGRVVQATPERQERRGGGFVLLRLAGYEDGPLAMLHCTRMSETLRDELNGGRLSTSERVVAVQVLHTDAEHRRIQLAQPRDDDAVTADVA
;
A
#
# COMPACT_ATOMS: atom_id res chain seq x y z
N MET A 1 0.99 12.02 5.59
CA MET A 1 1.63 11.67 4.30
C MET A 1 3.12 11.93 4.46
N ALA A 2 3.96 10.91 4.30
CA ALA A 2 5.40 11.12 4.20
C ALA A 2 5.68 11.72 2.82
N SER A 3 6.16 12.96 2.76
CA SER A 3 6.55 13.63 1.52
C SER A 3 8.02 13.34 1.22
N VAL A 4 8.34 12.86 0.02
CA VAL A 4 9.73 12.81 -0.45
C VAL A 4 10.18 14.25 -0.71
N VAL A 5 11.13 14.73 0.08
CA VAL A 5 11.64 16.11 0.02
C VAL A 5 13.15 16.10 -0.12
N ARG A 6 13.71 17.09 -0.81
CA ARG A 6 15.15 17.31 -0.85
C ARG A 6 15.53 18.18 0.36
N CYS A 7 16.19 17.60 1.34
CA CYS A 7 16.55 18.25 2.60
C CYS A 7 18.07 18.35 2.84
N GLU A 8 18.86 17.57 2.09
CA GLU A 8 20.32 17.59 2.21
C GLU A 8 20.97 18.23 0.97
N VAL A 9 22.11 18.87 1.20
CA VAL A 9 22.98 19.38 0.14
C VAL A 9 24.16 18.40 0.00
N PRO A 10 24.61 18.09 -1.23
CA PRO A 10 25.77 17.22 -1.43
C PRO A 10 27.00 17.77 -0.74
N LYS A 11 27.66 16.93 0.06
CA LYS A 11 28.92 17.23 0.73
C LYS A 11 30.08 16.73 -0.11
N ALA A 12 31.00 17.63 -0.42
CA ALA A 12 32.21 17.28 -1.13
C ALA A 12 33.02 16.23 -0.36
N GLY A 13 33.52 15.22 -1.09
CA GLY A 13 34.32 14.13 -0.56
C GLY A 13 33.53 12.98 0.07
N VAL A 14 32.20 12.95 -0.01
CA VAL A 14 31.39 11.81 0.49
C VAL A 14 30.93 10.93 -0.66
N VAL A 15 31.11 9.61 -0.51
CA VAL A 15 30.59 8.60 -1.43
C VAL A 15 29.65 7.66 -0.72
N PHE A 16 28.46 7.46 -1.30
CA PHE A 16 27.48 6.51 -0.79
C PHE A 16 27.56 5.21 -1.60
N VAL A 17 27.75 4.09 -0.93
CA VAL A 17 28.01 2.79 -1.54
C VAL A 17 26.90 1.81 -1.20
N ALA A 18 26.27 1.23 -2.22
CA ALA A 18 25.26 0.19 -2.05
C ALA A 18 25.71 -1.11 -2.74
N VAL A 19 25.89 -2.16 -1.94
CA VAL A 19 26.31 -3.49 -2.41
C VAL A 19 25.29 -4.56 -1.99
N PRO A 20 25.21 -5.69 -2.71
CA PRO A 20 24.50 -6.86 -2.19
C PRO A 20 25.11 -7.30 -0.85
N HIS A 21 24.28 -7.60 0.13
CA HIS A 21 24.75 -8.05 1.44
C HIS A 21 25.19 -9.52 1.43
N GLY A 22 26.33 -9.82 2.04
CA GLY A 22 26.82 -11.18 2.30
C GLY A 22 27.17 -12.02 1.07
N GLY A 23 27.26 -13.33 1.30
CA GLY A 23 27.50 -14.32 0.25
C GLY A 23 26.30 -14.50 -0.67
N ARG A 24 26.45 -14.19 -1.96
CA ARG A 24 25.40 -14.35 -2.98
C ARG A 24 25.84 -15.27 -4.09
N ARG A 25 24.90 -16.10 -4.55
CA ARG A 25 25.12 -16.94 -5.73
C ARG A 25 24.83 -16.12 -6.98
N LEU A 26 25.84 -16.01 -7.83
CA LEU A 26 25.78 -15.37 -9.13
C LEU A 26 25.07 -16.28 -10.13
N ALA A 27 24.69 -15.72 -11.28
CA ALA A 27 23.93 -16.46 -12.29
C ALA A 27 24.74 -17.56 -12.99
N ASP A 28 26.08 -17.49 -12.97
CA ASP A 28 26.97 -18.55 -13.42
C ASP A 28 27.15 -19.66 -12.36
N GLY A 29 26.49 -19.52 -11.20
CA GLY A 29 26.55 -20.45 -10.08
C GLY A 29 27.68 -20.16 -9.09
N THR A 30 28.57 -19.22 -9.38
CA THR A 30 29.68 -18.81 -8.51
C THR A 30 29.14 -18.22 -7.21
N LEU A 31 29.69 -18.65 -6.07
CA LEU A 31 29.42 -18.02 -4.79
C LEU A 31 30.38 -16.85 -4.62
N MET A 32 29.84 -15.65 -4.44
CA MET A 32 30.63 -14.44 -4.24
C MET A 32 30.31 -13.82 -2.89
N ASP A 33 31.34 -13.50 -2.13
CA ASP A 33 31.24 -12.74 -0.89
C ASP A 33 31.35 -11.25 -1.19
N PHE A 34 30.22 -10.55 -1.14
CA PHE A 34 30.16 -9.12 -1.42
C PHE A 34 30.64 -8.28 -0.23
N ASP A 35 30.63 -8.81 0.99
CA ASP A 35 31.18 -8.12 2.16
C ASP A 35 32.71 -8.11 2.07
N ALA A 36 33.32 -9.25 1.72
CA ALA A 36 34.75 -9.34 1.43
C ALA A 36 35.14 -8.41 0.27
N LEU A 37 34.38 -8.42 -0.83
CA LEU A 37 34.61 -7.52 -1.97
C LEU A 37 34.59 -6.05 -1.57
N TYR A 38 33.62 -5.65 -0.75
CA TYR A 38 33.51 -4.29 -0.25
C TYR A 38 34.73 -3.91 0.61
N ASN A 39 35.04 -4.73 1.62
CA ASN A 39 36.10 -4.48 2.60
C ASN A 39 37.51 -4.52 1.98
N GLU A 40 37.74 -5.40 1.00
CA GLU A 40 39.07 -5.60 0.41
C GLU A 40 39.33 -4.72 -0.80
N ILE A 41 38.28 -4.32 -1.53
CA ILE A 41 38.42 -3.59 -2.80
C ILE A 41 37.71 -2.24 -2.76
N TYR A 42 36.40 -2.19 -2.52
CA TYR A 42 35.64 -0.95 -2.73
C TYR A 42 36.02 0.13 -1.73
N GLU A 43 35.94 -0.16 -0.43
CA GLU A 43 36.22 0.81 0.61
C GLU A 43 37.67 1.33 0.55
N PRO A 44 38.72 0.48 0.50
CA PRO A 44 40.10 0.96 0.40
C PRO A 44 40.34 1.80 -0.86
N THR A 45 39.78 1.38 -2.00
CA THR A 45 39.95 2.11 -3.27
C THR A 45 39.32 3.51 -3.21
N LEU A 46 38.14 3.62 -2.61
CA LEU A 46 37.43 4.89 -2.49
C LEU A 46 38.12 5.81 -1.46
N GLN A 47 38.61 5.26 -0.36
CA GLN A 47 39.43 5.99 0.62
C GLN A 47 40.74 6.48 -0.01
N ASP A 48 41.39 5.70 -0.86
CA ASP A 48 42.58 6.09 -1.64
C ASP A 48 42.30 7.24 -2.64
N CYS A 49 41.05 7.43 -3.04
CA CYS A 49 40.59 8.59 -3.81
C CYS A 49 40.30 9.82 -2.94
N GLY A 50 40.53 9.74 -1.63
CA GLY A 50 40.26 10.79 -0.65
C GLY A 50 38.77 10.96 -0.34
N LEU A 51 37.97 9.90 -0.48
CA LEU A 51 36.54 9.92 -0.18
C LEU A 51 36.24 9.30 1.19
N THR A 52 35.33 9.93 1.92
CA THR A 52 34.66 9.33 3.07
C THR A 52 33.59 8.38 2.55
N VAL A 53 33.73 7.09 2.87
CA VAL A 53 32.84 6.03 2.38
C VAL A 53 31.71 5.81 3.39
N GLU A 54 30.48 5.89 2.91
CA GLU A 54 29.28 5.55 3.67
C GLU A 54 28.58 4.36 3.02
N ARG A 55 28.50 3.24 3.73
CA ARG A 55 27.84 2.03 3.24
C ARG A 55 26.35 2.05 3.56
N ALA A 56 25.53 1.76 2.57
CA ALA A 56 24.07 1.80 2.67
C ALA A 56 23.51 0.78 3.69
N ASP A 57 24.20 -0.33 3.91
CA ASP A 57 23.80 -1.42 4.82
C ASP A 57 24.02 -1.04 6.29
N ASP A 58 25.07 -0.26 6.60
CA ASP A 58 25.38 0.18 7.97
C ASP A 58 24.27 1.10 8.50
N VAL A 59 23.60 1.79 7.58
CA VAL A 59 22.40 2.60 7.84
C VAL A 59 21.19 1.73 8.22
N PHE A 60 21.12 0.49 7.72
CA PHE A 60 20.06 -0.47 8.04
C PHE A 60 20.28 -1.22 9.36
N ALA A 61 21.50 -1.25 9.90
CA ALA A 61 21.80 -1.94 11.16
C ALA A 61 21.26 -1.20 12.41
N GLY A 62 20.70 0.01 12.25
CA GLY A 62 19.97 0.78 13.28
C GLY A 62 18.45 0.83 13.05
N ASP A 63 17.78 1.93 13.43
CA ASP A 63 16.33 2.20 13.21
C ASP A 63 15.94 2.41 11.71
N GLY A 64 16.72 1.84 10.78
CA GLY A 64 16.84 2.22 9.37
C GLY A 64 15.53 2.21 8.57
N THR A 65 14.96 3.39 8.40
CA THR A 65 13.81 3.67 7.52
C THR A 65 14.30 4.14 6.15
N VAL A 66 13.50 3.99 5.08
CA VAL A 66 13.76 4.49 3.71
C VAL A 66 14.25 5.95 3.70
N GLU A 67 13.86 6.75 4.69
CA GLU A 67 14.27 8.15 4.89
C GLU A 67 15.78 8.33 5.11
N VAL A 68 16.45 7.40 5.81
CA VAL A 68 17.88 7.53 6.10
C VAL A 68 18.71 7.23 4.85
N LEU A 69 18.32 6.23 4.06
CA LEU A 69 18.89 6.01 2.73
C LEU A 69 18.71 7.22 1.83
N TRP A 70 17.49 7.77 1.83
CA TRP A 70 17.16 8.94 1.03
C TRP A 70 18.03 10.15 1.42
N SER A 71 18.29 10.36 2.71
CA SER A 71 19.22 11.38 3.21
C SER A 71 20.67 11.09 2.78
N GLY A 72 21.16 9.86 2.95
CA GLY A 72 22.51 9.46 2.57
C GLY A 72 22.81 9.65 1.07
N VAL A 73 21.87 9.26 0.20
CA VAL A 73 22.01 9.49 -1.24
C VAL A 73 22.05 10.98 -1.58
N GLN A 74 21.21 11.80 -0.97
CA GLN A 74 21.24 13.25 -1.18
C GLN A 74 22.54 13.89 -0.68
N HIS A 75 23.06 13.42 0.45
CA HIS A 75 24.27 13.95 1.08
C HIS A 75 25.55 13.62 0.29
N ALA A 76 25.57 12.52 -0.46
CA ALA A 76 26.76 12.10 -1.19
C ALA A 76 27.03 12.89 -2.47
N GLU A 77 28.31 13.14 -2.74
CA GLU A 77 28.82 13.71 -4.00
C GLU A 77 28.80 12.67 -5.14
N LEU A 78 29.01 11.40 -4.78
CA LEU A 78 29.11 10.27 -5.70
C LEU A 78 28.35 9.08 -5.13
N VAL A 79 27.66 8.35 -6.00
CA VAL A 79 26.98 7.10 -5.64
C VAL A 79 27.63 5.95 -6.38
N VAL A 80 27.97 4.89 -5.64
CA VAL A 80 28.53 3.66 -6.19
C VAL A 80 27.58 2.51 -5.89
N VAL A 81 27.15 1.79 -6.91
CA VAL A 81 26.16 0.72 -6.76
C VAL A 81 26.65 -0.54 -7.44
N ASP A 82 26.62 -1.69 -6.75
CA ASP A 82 26.88 -2.99 -7.35
C ASP A 82 25.57 -3.74 -7.65
N CYS A 83 25.30 -3.99 -8.93
CA CYS A 83 24.12 -4.68 -9.44
C CYS A 83 24.38 -6.14 -9.82
N SER A 84 25.54 -6.71 -9.48
CA SER A 84 25.96 -8.06 -9.91
C SER A 84 25.09 -9.19 -9.34
N ALA A 85 24.32 -8.93 -8.28
CA ALA A 85 23.37 -9.89 -7.71
C ALA A 85 22.02 -9.21 -7.42
N PRO A 86 20.88 -9.91 -7.60
CA PRO A 86 19.58 -9.37 -7.26
C PRO A 86 19.48 -9.00 -5.78
N ALA A 87 19.32 -7.70 -5.49
CA ALA A 87 19.22 -7.17 -4.14
C ALA A 87 18.36 -5.88 -4.14
N PRO A 88 17.39 -5.73 -3.21
CA PRO A 88 16.55 -4.54 -3.15
C PRO A 88 17.32 -3.24 -2.88
N LEU A 89 18.35 -3.30 -2.03
CA LEU A 89 19.09 -2.13 -1.56
C LEU A 89 19.86 -1.41 -2.70
N PRO A 90 20.74 -2.09 -3.47
CA PRO A 90 21.36 -1.51 -4.66
C PRO A 90 20.36 -0.91 -5.65
N ALA A 91 19.24 -1.60 -5.92
CA ALA A 91 18.23 -1.13 -6.86
C ALA A 91 17.55 0.17 -6.39
N LEU A 92 17.23 0.27 -5.09
CA LEU A 92 16.65 1.47 -4.50
C LEU A 92 17.60 2.67 -4.55
N VAL A 93 18.85 2.47 -4.14
CA VAL A 93 19.88 3.53 -4.15
C VAL A 93 20.17 4.01 -5.56
N LEU A 94 20.25 3.10 -6.53
CA LEU A 94 20.38 3.45 -7.95
C LEU A 94 19.23 4.34 -8.42
N GLY A 95 17.99 3.93 -8.15
CA GLY A 95 16.80 4.71 -8.54
C GLY A 95 16.78 6.10 -7.92
N GLN A 96 17.09 6.21 -6.61
CA GLN A 96 17.17 7.50 -5.92
C GLN A 96 18.27 8.40 -6.49
N GLY A 97 19.46 7.84 -6.75
CA GLY A 97 20.56 8.56 -7.38
C GLY A 97 20.18 9.09 -8.75
N MET A 98 19.48 8.29 -9.56
CA MET A 98 19.01 8.70 -10.90
C MET A 98 17.99 9.84 -10.81
N VAL A 99 17.03 9.76 -9.89
CA VAL A 99 16.03 10.83 -9.67
C VAL A 99 16.73 12.14 -9.30
N LEU A 100 17.74 12.09 -8.43
CA LEU A 100 18.51 13.26 -8.01
C LEU A 100 19.56 13.71 -9.03
N GLY A 101 19.78 12.97 -10.13
CA GLY A 101 20.81 13.29 -11.12
C GLY A 101 22.22 13.19 -10.56
N LYS A 102 22.47 12.26 -9.63
CA LYS A 102 23.78 12.04 -9.00
C LYS A 102 24.83 11.58 -10.03
N ARG A 103 26.10 11.80 -9.69
CA ARG A 103 27.20 11.02 -10.31
C ARG A 103 27.05 9.58 -9.84
N ILE A 104 26.85 8.65 -10.77
CA ILE A 104 26.63 7.23 -10.43
C ILE A 104 27.65 6.38 -11.17
N ILE A 105 28.37 5.54 -10.41
CA ILE A 105 29.16 4.44 -10.93
C ILE A 105 28.43 3.14 -10.60
N VAL A 106 28.09 2.39 -11.65
CA VAL A 106 27.39 1.12 -11.54
C VAL A 106 28.37 0.00 -11.83
N LEU A 107 28.55 -0.90 -10.88
CA LEU A 107 29.33 -2.12 -11.04
C LEU A 107 28.42 -3.28 -11.38
N ALA A 108 28.87 -4.12 -12.29
CA ALA A 108 28.21 -5.38 -12.62
C ALA A 108 29.23 -6.41 -13.10
N GLN A 109 28.89 -7.70 -13.01
CA GLN A 109 29.70 -8.73 -13.64
C GLN A 109 29.33 -8.98 -15.09
N ARG A 110 28.05 -8.78 -15.44
CA ARG A 110 27.53 -8.95 -16.79
C ARG A 110 26.59 -7.81 -17.12
N GLU A 111 26.54 -7.42 -18.39
CA GLU A 111 25.60 -6.39 -18.87
C GLU A 111 24.12 -6.79 -18.63
N GLN A 112 23.84 -8.10 -18.64
CA GLN A 112 22.50 -8.65 -18.39
C GLN A 112 22.00 -8.45 -16.96
N ASP A 113 22.91 -8.15 -16.02
CA ASP A 113 22.58 -7.86 -14.63
C ASP A 113 22.05 -6.42 -14.46
N LEU A 114 22.18 -5.59 -15.51
CA LEU A 114 21.74 -4.21 -15.50
C LEU A 114 20.32 -4.06 -16.07
N PRO A 115 19.50 -3.15 -15.50
CA PRO A 115 18.30 -2.65 -16.15
C PRO A 115 18.56 -2.21 -17.59
N ARG A 116 17.59 -2.43 -18.48
CA ARG A 116 17.68 -1.97 -19.88
C ARG A 116 17.92 -0.46 -19.92
N ASP A 117 18.73 -0.03 -20.88
CA ASP A 117 19.09 1.37 -21.15
C ASP A 117 19.99 2.06 -20.10
N LEU A 118 20.28 1.41 -18.96
CA LEU A 118 21.09 2.00 -17.89
C LEU A 118 22.53 2.31 -18.34
N ALA A 119 23.10 1.49 -19.22
CA ALA A 119 24.45 1.68 -19.75
C ALA A 119 24.58 2.95 -20.62
N ALA A 120 23.45 3.48 -21.13
CA ALA A 120 23.44 4.72 -21.89
C ALA A 120 23.44 5.97 -20.99
N THR A 121 23.00 5.82 -19.74
CA THR A 121 22.79 6.95 -18.80
C THR A 121 23.76 6.98 -17.63
N CYS A 122 24.41 5.85 -17.29
CA CYS A 122 25.29 5.73 -16.13
C CYS A 122 26.67 5.17 -16.49
N ARG A 123 27.67 5.42 -15.64
CA ARG A 123 29.02 4.86 -15.81
C ARG A 123 29.03 3.41 -15.37
N VAL A 124 29.08 2.49 -16.32
CA VAL A 124 29.12 1.05 -16.03
C VAL A 124 30.57 0.56 -15.99
N LEU A 125 30.91 -0.16 -14.92
CA LEU A 125 32.18 -0.86 -14.75
C LEU A 125 31.93 -2.36 -14.64
N LEU A 126 32.43 -3.11 -15.64
CA LEU A 126 32.28 -4.56 -15.68
C LEU A 126 33.50 -5.27 -15.08
N TYR A 127 33.27 -6.11 -14.07
CA TYR A 127 34.32 -6.90 -13.42
C TYR A 127 34.05 -8.41 -13.51
N ALA A 128 34.97 -9.23 -13.02
CA ALA A 128 34.80 -10.68 -13.00
C ALA A 128 34.85 -11.19 -11.56
N SER A 129 34.25 -12.35 -11.31
CA SER A 129 34.25 -13.00 -9.99
C SER A 129 35.63 -13.45 -9.51
N SER A 130 36.62 -13.57 -10.41
CA SER A 130 38.00 -13.96 -10.08
C SER A 130 39.01 -13.56 -11.16
N GLY A 131 40.30 -13.77 -10.87
CA GLY A 131 41.40 -13.64 -11.83
C GLY A 131 41.83 -12.20 -12.13
N LEU A 132 42.51 -12.00 -13.27
CA LEU A 132 43.14 -10.72 -13.63
C LEU A 132 42.16 -9.54 -13.73
N ARG A 133 40.90 -9.81 -14.10
CA ARG A 133 39.86 -8.77 -14.18
C ARG A 133 39.40 -8.31 -12.81
N LEU A 134 39.30 -9.21 -11.82
CA LEU A 134 39.08 -8.82 -10.43
C LEU A 134 40.28 -8.06 -9.87
N ALA A 135 41.50 -8.50 -10.18
CA ALA A 135 42.74 -7.80 -9.77
C ALA A 135 42.87 -6.39 -10.38
N ALA A 136 42.20 -6.12 -11.51
CA ALA A 136 42.15 -4.80 -12.13
C ALA A 136 41.04 -3.89 -11.56
N LEU A 137 40.11 -4.44 -10.79
CA LEU A 137 38.89 -3.75 -10.32
C LEU A 137 39.22 -2.48 -9.53
N ALA A 138 40.09 -2.56 -8.53
CA ALA A 138 40.53 -1.40 -7.75
C ALA A 138 41.06 -0.26 -8.64
N ARG A 139 41.94 -0.58 -9.58
CA ARG A 139 42.54 0.40 -10.49
C ARG A 139 41.50 1.02 -11.43
N GLN A 140 40.58 0.21 -11.94
CA GLN A 140 39.52 0.68 -12.83
C GLN A 140 38.50 1.54 -12.08
N LEU A 141 38.10 1.12 -10.88
CA LEU A 141 37.19 1.86 -10.02
C LEU A 141 37.81 3.22 -9.65
N LYS A 142 39.07 3.24 -9.21
CA LYS A 142 39.82 4.48 -8.96
C LYS A 142 39.78 5.44 -10.15
N SER A 143 40.09 4.94 -11.35
CA SER A 143 40.06 5.76 -12.56
C SER A 143 38.66 6.29 -12.91
N GLN A 144 37.60 5.51 -12.65
CA GLN A 144 36.22 5.98 -12.88
C GLN A 144 35.79 7.02 -11.85
N VAL A 145 36.19 6.85 -10.59
CA VAL A 145 35.93 7.81 -9.51
C VAL A 145 36.60 9.15 -9.79
N GLU A 146 37.89 9.15 -10.10
CA GLU A 146 38.64 10.37 -10.43
C GLU A 146 37.99 11.12 -11.60
N ARG A 147 37.64 10.41 -12.69
CA ARG A 147 36.94 11.01 -13.83
C ARG A 147 35.56 11.53 -13.49
N ALA A 148 34.78 10.79 -12.71
CA ALA A 148 33.43 11.21 -12.34
C ALA A 148 33.47 12.51 -11.52
N ARG A 149 34.46 12.68 -10.64
CA ARG A 149 34.61 13.89 -9.81
C ARG A 149 34.99 15.13 -10.61
N ASP A 150 35.74 14.98 -11.69
CA ASP A 150 36.12 16.08 -12.58
C ASP A 150 34.95 16.60 -13.44
N GLU A 151 33.87 15.83 -13.55
CA GLU A 151 32.73 16.20 -14.40
C GLU A 151 31.74 17.12 -13.68
N PRO A 152 31.31 18.23 -14.29
CA PRO A 152 30.27 19.07 -13.73
C PRO A 152 28.95 18.30 -13.69
N VAL A 153 28.30 18.27 -12.51
CA VAL A 153 26.95 17.70 -12.36
C VAL A 153 26.01 18.74 -11.80
N VAL A 154 24.87 18.87 -12.47
CA VAL A 154 23.71 19.63 -11.99
C VAL A 154 22.71 18.60 -11.50
N GLU A 155 22.59 18.50 -10.18
CA GLU A 155 21.62 17.60 -9.56
C GLU A 155 20.21 18.17 -9.65
N ASN A 156 19.22 17.29 -9.81
CA ASN A 156 17.82 17.66 -9.95
C ASN A 156 17.24 18.14 -8.61
N ASP A 157 16.53 19.27 -8.63
CA ASP A 157 15.66 19.65 -7.53
C ASP A 157 14.36 18.83 -7.55
N LEU A 158 13.90 18.49 -6.34
CA LEU A 158 12.56 17.92 -6.17
C LEU A 158 11.55 19.06 -6.07
N VAL A 159 11.05 19.47 -7.22
CA VAL A 159 9.87 20.33 -7.28
C VAL A 159 8.62 19.46 -7.31
N PRO A 160 7.54 19.83 -6.61
CA PRO A 160 6.23 19.28 -6.89
C PRO A 160 5.99 19.41 -8.39
N LEU A 161 5.49 18.35 -9.02
CA LEU A 161 5.10 18.43 -10.43
C LEU A 161 3.99 19.48 -10.54
N GLU A 162 4.36 20.69 -10.97
CA GLU A 162 3.39 21.74 -11.26
C GLU A 162 2.47 21.20 -12.34
N HIS A 163 1.16 21.26 -12.10
CA HIS A 163 0.11 20.75 -12.99
C HIS A 163 -0.09 19.23 -12.95
N THR A 164 0.30 18.53 -11.88
CA THR A 164 -0.37 17.28 -11.49
C THR A 164 -0.63 17.34 -10.01
N GLY A 165 -1.89 17.57 -9.66
CA GLY A 165 -2.31 17.75 -8.28
C GLY A 165 -3.81 17.85 -8.18
N THR A 166 -4.35 17.42 -7.04
CA THR A 166 -5.76 17.54 -6.70
C THR A 166 -5.89 18.74 -5.79
N GLN A 167 -6.44 19.85 -6.29
CA GLN A 167 -6.67 21.07 -5.52
C GLN A 167 -8.17 21.21 -5.23
N TRP A 168 -8.55 21.26 -3.96
CA TRP A 168 -9.93 21.52 -3.55
C TRP A 168 -10.36 22.91 -4.02
N LEU A 169 -11.35 22.94 -4.91
CA LEU A 169 -11.84 24.14 -5.57
C LEU A 169 -13.37 24.05 -5.66
N PRO A 170 -14.12 24.54 -4.68
CA PRO A 170 -15.57 24.58 -4.78
C PRO A 170 -15.98 25.45 -5.97
N GLY A 171 -17.01 25.03 -6.68
CA GLY A 171 -17.41 25.65 -7.94
C GLY A 171 -18.91 25.71 -8.12
N THR A 172 -19.35 26.50 -9.10
CA THR A 172 -20.77 26.62 -9.45
C THR A 172 -21.01 26.04 -10.84
N VAL A 173 -22.02 25.18 -10.98
CA VAL A 173 -22.44 24.61 -12.27
C VAL A 173 -22.94 25.73 -13.18
N THR A 174 -22.36 25.83 -14.37
CA THR A 174 -22.75 26.82 -15.40
C THR A 174 -23.49 26.19 -16.56
N GLU A 175 -23.18 24.94 -16.89
CA GLU A 175 -23.82 24.20 -17.97
C GLU A 175 -23.87 22.71 -17.63
N VAL A 176 -24.95 22.04 -18.02
CA VAL A 176 -25.16 20.61 -17.81
C VAL A 176 -25.52 19.97 -19.14
N ALA A 177 -24.63 19.15 -19.67
CA ALA A 177 -24.88 18.32 -20.85
C ALA A 177 -25.25 16.89 -20.42
N LYS A 178 -25.46 15.99 -21.38
CA LYS A 178 -25.75 14.58 -21.10
C LYS A 178 -24.55 13.87 -20.46
N ASP A 179 -23.34 14.10 -20.98
CA ASP A 179 -22.14 13.32 -20.64
C ASP A 179 -21.10 14.12 -19.83
N TRP A 180 -21.34 15.42 -19.61
CA TRP A 180 -20.42 16.31 -18.89
C TRP A 180 -21.15 17.48 -18.23
N VAL A 181 -20.49 18.09 -17.24
CA VAL A 181 -20.96 19.29 -16.53
C VAL A 181 -19.84 20.32 -16.50
N ALA A 182 -20.13 21.57 -16.87
CA ALA A 182 -19.17 22.66 -16.70
C ALA A 182 -19.33 23.33 -15.34
N VAL A 183 -18.21 23.45 -14.64
CA VAL A 183 -18.13 24.03 -13.31
C VAL A 183 -17.23 25.26 -13.37
N GLN A 184 -17.77 26.39 -12.93
CA GLN A 184 -17.01 27.63 -12.76
C GLN A 184 -16.34 27.61 -11.40
N VAL A 185 -15.02 27.62 -11.39
CA VAL A 185 -14.20 27.71 -10.18
C VAL A 185 -13.47 29.05 -10.12
N VAL A 186 -13.06 29.44 -8.92
CA VAL A 186 -12.17 30.60 -8.69
C VAL A 186 -10.88 30.07 -8.11
N ASP A 187 -9.79 30.25 -8.84
CA ASP A 187 -8.45 29.84 -8.46
C ASP A 187 -7.56 31.08 -8.44
N GLU A 188 -7.04 31.43 -7.27
CA GLU A 188 -6.22 32.64 -7.03
C GLU A 188 -6.85 33.94 -7.60
N GLY A 189 -8.16 34.09 -7.45
CA GLY A 189 -8.92 35.25 -7.95
C GLY A 189 -9.21 35.23 -9.45
N ARG A 190 -8.72 34.22 -10.20
CA ARG A 190 -9.05 34.00 -11.61
C ARG A 190 -10.21 33.03 -11.75
N ARG A 191 -11.18 33.40 -12.57
CA ARG A 191 -12.32 32.54 -12.93
C ARG A 191 -11.89 31.55 -14.01
N ARG A 192 -11.93 30.26 -13.70
CA ARG A 192 -11.65 29.16 -14.64
C ARG A 192 -12.88 28.28 -14.81
N ARG A 193 -13.10 27.78 -16.03
CA ARG A 193 -14.17 26.84 -16.34
C ARG A 193 -13.55 25.46 -16.48
N LEU A 194 -13.96 24.52 -15.63
CA LEU A 194 -13.51 23.14 -15.64
C LEU A 194 -14.67 22.22 -16.03
N VAL A 195 -14.33 21.03 -16.53
CA VAL A 195 -15.30 20.03 -16.97
C VAL A 195 -15.28 18.85 -16.00
N LEU A 196 -16.45 18.52 -15.47
CA LEU A 196 -16.73 17.31 -14.71
C LEU A 196 -17.25 16.24 -15.68
N GLY A 197 -16.48 15.17 -15.87
CA GLY A 197 -16.83 14.05 -16.72
C GLY A 197 -17.71 13.01 -16.00
N SER A 198 -18.25 12.04 -16.76
CA SER A 198 -19.10 10.99 -16.20
C SER A 198 -18.42 9.95 -15.34
N THR A 199 -17.11 9.86 -15.47
CA THR A 199 -16.25 9.05 -14.62
C THR A 199 -15.86 9.79 -13.34
N ASP A 200 -16.01 11.11 -13.26
CA ASP A 200 -15.44 11.91 -12.17
C ASP A 200 -16.44 12.22 -11.04
N VAL A 201 -17.57 11.49 -11.02
CA VAL A 201 -18.68 11.69 -10.08
C VAL A 201 -18.84 10.53 -9.09
N ASP A 202 -18.72 9.28 -9.53
CA ASP A 202 -18.99 8.10 -8.69
C ASP A 202 -18.21 6.86 -9.21
N TYR A 203 -17.39 6.21 -8.38
CA TYR A 203 -16.65 5.01 -8.76
C TYR A 203 -17.54 3.76 -8.96
N ALA A 204 -18.70 3.71 -8.31
CA ALA A 204 -19.59 2.55 -8.33
C ALA A 204 -20.39 2.40 -9.61
N ARG A 205 -20.62 3.51 -10.34
CA ARG A 205 -21.41 3.52 -11.57
C ARG A 205 -21.02 4.64 -12.52
N THR A 206 -21.02 4.33 -13.81
CA THR A 206 -20.93 5.34 -14.86
C THR A 206 -22.30 6.00 -15.05
N ILE A 207 -22.36 7.32 -14.92
CA ILE A 207 -23.60 8.08 -15.08
C ILE A 207 -23.86 8.34 -16.56
N SER A 208 -24.96 7.81 -17.07
CA SER A 208 -25.34 7.93 -18.49
C SER A 208 -26.04 9.25 -18.86
N ASP A 209 -26.51 10.02 -17.86
CA ASP A 209 -27.16 11.31 -18.07
C ASP A 209 -26.98 12.22 -16.85
N MET A 210 -26.06 13.18 -16.97
CA MET A 210 -25.71 14.14 -15.93
C MET A 210 -26.83 15.11 -15.57
N ARG A 211 -27.77 15.36 -16.50
CA ARG A 211 -28.90 16.26 -16.30
C ARG A 211 -29.86 15.79 -15.21
N ARG A 212 -29.76 14.51 -14.81
CA ARG A 212 -30.55 13.94 -13.73
C ARG A 212 -29.98 14.23 -12.35
N LEU A 213 -28.68 14.53 -12.27
CA LEU A 213 -27.96 14.73 -11.01
C LEU A 213 -27.66 16.20 -10.74
N PHE A 214 -27.33 16.97 -11.77
CA PHE A 214 -26.84 18.33 -11.63
C PHE A 214 -27.79 19.36 -12.23
N ARG A 215 -27.82 20.55 -11.64
CA ARG A 215 -28.58 21.71 -12.15
C ARG A 215 -27.69 22.93 -12.32
N VAL A 216 -28.01 23.76 -13.32
CA VAL A 216 -27.33 25.06 -13.50
C VAL A 216 -27.54 25.94 -12.27
N GLY A 217 -26.47 26.53 -11.76
CA GLY A 217 -26.44 27.34 -10.55
C GLY A 217 -26.16 26.57 -9.25
N GLU A 218 -26.10 25.24 -9.30
CA GLU A 218 -25.76 24.41 -8.15
C GLU A 218 -24.30 24.61 -7.72
N ARG A 219 -24.04 24.63 -6.41
CA ARG A 219 -22.69 24.66 -5.85
C ARG A 219 -22.19 23.25 -5.62
N LEU A 220 -21.03 22.95 -6.17
CA LEU A 220 -20.33 21.68 -6.00
C LEU A 220 -19.11 21.90 -5.11
N ASP A 221 -18.89 20.94 -4.21
CA ASP A 221 -17.68 20.85 -3.41
C ASP A 221 -16.83 19.71 -3.99
N GLY A 222 -15.78 20.09 -4.71
CA GLY A 222 -14.98 19.18 -5.50
C GLY A 222 -13.59 19.74 -5.71
N ALA A 223 -12.78 19.02 -6.47
CA ALA A 223 -11.40 19.40 -6.73
C ALA A 223 -11.14 19.57 -8.23
N ALA A 224 -10.19 20.43 -8.55
CA ALA A 224 -9.52 20.39 -9.83
C ALA A 224 -8.40 19.36 -9.76
N THR A 225 -8.39 18.44 -10.72
CA THR A 225 -7.26 17.55 -10.98
C THR A 225 -6.65 17.95 -12.30
N VAL A 226 -5.33 17.90 -12.38
CA VAL A 226 -4.66 18.08 -13.66
C VAL A 226 -4.01 16.76 -14.04
N GLY A 227 -4.41 16.24 -15.20
CA GLY A 227 -3.91 14.98 -15.72
C GLY A 227 -2.47 15.10 -16.23
N LEU A 228 -1.85 13.96 -16.52
CA LEU A 228 -0.53 13.90 -17.17
C LEU A 228 -0.51 14.56 -18.56
N ASP A 229 -1.68 14.75 -19.17
CA ASP A 229 -1.88 15.49 -20.42
C ASP A 229 -1.86 17.02 -20.22
N GLY A 230 -1.69 17.50 -18.98
CA GLY A 230 -1.76 18.91 -18.61
C GLY A 230 -3.19 19.47 -18.62
N VAL A 231 -4.21 18.64 -18.86
CA VAL A 231 -5.60 19.09 -18.93
C VAL A 231 -6.22 19.08 -17.54
N ALA A 232 -6.67 20.26 -17.10
CA ALA A 232 -7.40 20.40 -15.84
C ALA A 232 -8.85 19.91 -15.99
N ARG A 233 -9.27 19.01 -15.10
CA ARG A 233 -10.61 18.44 -15.00
C ARG A 233 -11.17 18.67 -13.61
N TYR A 234 -12.50 18.71 -13.50
CA TYR A 234 -13.18 18.78 -12.22
C TYR A 234 -13.56 17.38 -11.76
N THR A 235 -13.39 17.06 -10.47
CA THR A 235 -13.76 15.76 -9.91
C THR A 235 -14.42 15.93 -8.54
N LEU A 236 -15.41 15.07 -8.27
CA LEU A 236 -16.04 14.92 -6.96
C LEU A 236 -15.46 13.73 -6.17
N LEU A 237 -14.46 13.06 -6.73
CA LEU A 237 -13.87 11.83 -6.18
C LEU A 237 -12.51 12.07 -5.51
N ALA A 238 -12.13 13.32 -5.29
CA ALA A 238 -10.82 13.71 -4.77
C ALA A 238 -10.51 13.19 -3.36
N ASP A 239 -11.54 12.92 -2.56
CA ASP A 239 -11.45 12.35 -1.22
C ASP A 239 -11.48 10.81 -1.20
N GLN A 240 -11.70 10.17 -2.36
CA GLN A 240 -11.92 8.75 -2.48
C GLN A 240 -10.77 8.06 -3.24
N ILE A 241 -10.31 6.94 -2.69
CA ILE A 241 -9.33 6.08 -3.35
C ILE A 241 -10.06 5.27 -4.43
N ASP A 242 -9.52 5.24 -5.64
CA ASP A 242 -10.05 4.41 -6.72
C ASP A 242 -10.03 2.92 -6.31
N PRO A 243 -11.21 2.27 -6.17
CA PRO A 243 -11.30 0.88 -5.74
C PRO A 243 -11.01 -0.13 -6.86
N TRP A 244 -11.00 0.29 -8.14
CA TRP A 244 -10.89 -0.62 -9.28
C TRP A 244 -9.57 -1.41 -9.35
N PRO A 245 -8.38 -0.82 -9.09
CA PRO A 245 -7.13 -1.58 -9.04
C PRO A 245 -7.17 -2.73 -8.02
N ARG A 246 -7.78 -2.48 -6.86
CA ARG A 246 -7.93 -3.49 -5.80
C ARG A 246 -8.92 -4.58 -6.21
N ILE A 247 -10.03 -4.21 -6.84
CA ILE A 247 -10.99 -5.19 -7.39
C ILE A 247 -10.34 -6.10 -8.41
N VAL A 248 -9.53 -5.56 -9.34
CA VAL A 248 -8.85 -6.39 -10.34
C VAL A 248 -7.93 -7.42 -9.69
N ALA A 249 -7.28 -7.06 -8.58
CA ALA A 249 -6.41 -7.97 -7.83
C ALA A 249 -7.18 -9.03 -7.03
N GLU A 250 -8.24 -8.63 -6.31
CA GLU A 250 -9.01 -9.53 -5.44
C GLU A 250 -10.00 -10.43 -6.22
N TYR A 251 -10.48 -9.95 -7.36
CA TYR A 251 -11.57 -10.53 -8.14
C TYR A 251 -11.16 -10.78 -9.61
N PRO A 252 -10.14 -11.63 -9.87
CA PRO A 252 -9.71 -11.95 -11.23
C PRO A 252 -10.77 -12.76 -11.99
N VAL A 253 -10.69 -12.72 -13.32
CA VAL A 253 -11.57 -13.49 -14.21
C VAL A 253 -11.45 -14.98 -13.91
N GLY A 254 -12.60 -15.66 -13.81
CA GLY A 254 -12.73 -17.08 -13.46
C GLY A 254 -12.92 -17.35 -11.96
N ARG A 255 -12.76 -16.33 -11.10
CA ARG A 255 -13.01 -16.48 -9.66
C ARG A 255 -14.51 -16.60 -9.39
N THR A 256 -14.89 -17.55 -8.54
CA THR A 256 -16.23 -17.68 -7.97
C THR A 256 -16.29 -17.04 -6.58
N TYR A 257 -17.39 -16.36 -6.27
CA TYR A 257 -17.64 -15.81 -4.94
C TYR A 257 -19.16 -15.75 -4.66
N THR A 258 -19.52 -15.74 -3.37
CA THR A 258 -20.91 -15.56 -2.94
C THR A 258 -21.18 -14.08 -2.77
N GLY A 259 -22.16 -13.55 -3.52
CA GLY A 259 -22.52 -12.14 -3.50
C GLY A 259 -24.01 -11.94 -3.27
N ARG A 260 -24.37 -10.84 -2.61
CA ARG A 260 -25.76 -10.50 -2.33
C ARG A 260 -26.39 -9.69 -3.46
N VAL A 261 -27.59 -10.04 -3.90
CA VAL A 261 -28.33 -9.29 -4.92
C VAL A 261 -28.80 -7.95 -4.33
N VAL A 262 -28.29 -6.84 -4.85
CA VAL A 262 -28.64 -5.48 -4.39
C VAL A 262 -29.90 -4.99 -5.06
N SER A 263 -30.05 -5.22 -6.37
CA SER A 263 -31.25 -4.84 -7.09
C SER A 263 -31.47 -5.68 -8.34
N LEU A 264 -32.74 -5.90 -8.68
CA LEU A 264 -33.16 -6.50 -9.93
C LEU A 264 -33.94 -5.45 -10.72
N ARG A 265 -33.59 -5.25 -11.99
CA ARG A 265 -34.33 -4.38 -12.90
C ARG A 265 -34.80 -5.17 -14.10
N GLU A 266 -36.10 -5.09 -14.39
CA GLU A 266 -36.69 -5.74 -15.55
C GLU A 266 -36.04 -5.27 -16.85
N GLY A 267 -35.69 -6.22 -17.72
CA GLY A 267 -35.01 -5.95 -19.00
C GLY A 267 -33.53 -5.56 -18.89
N VAL A 268 -33.07 -5.04 -17.75
CA VAL A 268 -31.67 -4.68 -17.53
C VAL A 268 -30.90 -5.87 -16.98
N GLY A 269 -31.26 -6.41 -15.81
CA GLY A 269 -30.52 -7.50 -15.16
C GLY A 269 -30.51 -7.41 -13.65
N ALA A 270 -29.76 -8.30 -13.01
CA ALA A 270 -29.52 -8.29 -11.56
C ALA A 270 -28.15 -7.69 -11.26
N PHE A 271 -28.09 -6.89 -10.20
CA PHE A 271 -26.86 -6.32 -9.67
C PHE A 271 -26.52 -7.06 -8.38
N VAL A 272 -25.34 -7.68 -8.37
CA VAL A 272 -24.83 -8.45 -7.23
C VAL A 272 -23.66 -7.68 -6.63
N SER A 273 -23.65 -7.51 -5.31
CA SER A 273 -22.56 -6.84 -4.60
C SER A 273 -21.26 -7.61 -4.80
N VAL A 274 -20.17 -6.90 -5.09
CA VAL A 274 -18.82 -7.48 -5.18
C VAL A 274 -18.03 -7.05 -3.93
N ALA A 275 -17.44 -5.86 -3.97
CA ALA A 275 -16.68 -5.25 -2.88
C ALA A 275 -16.61 -3.73 -3.07
N HIS A 276 -16.28 -3.01 -1.99
CA HIS A 276 -16.07 -1.55 -2.01
C HIS A 276 -17.21 -0.73 -2.65
N GLY A 277 -18.46 -1.18 -2.47
CA GLY A 277 -19.64 -0.52 -3.04
C GLY A 277 -19.84 -0.73 -4.55
N ILE A 278 -19.00 -1.55 -5.19
CA ILE A 278 -19.10 -1.89 -6.61
C ILE A 278 -19.97 -3.13 -6.80
N ASN A 279 -20.85 -3.05 -7.80
CA ASN A 279 -21.79 -4.11 -8.13
C ASN A 279 -21.42 -4.77 -9.46
N GLY A 280 -21.45 -6.10 -9.49
CA GLY A 280 -21.37 -6.88 -10.71
C GLY A 280 -22.75 -7.09 -11.34
N TYR A 281 -22.75 -7.28 -12.64
CA TYR A 281 -23.96 -7.37 -13.46
C TYR A 281 -24.18 -8.79 -13.96
N VAL A 282 -25.37 -9.33 -13.68
CA VAL A 282 -25.90 -10.59 -14.22
C VAL A 282 -27.01 -10.26 -15.23
N ARG A 283 -26.97 -10.90 -16.40
CA ARG A 283 -27.98 -10.68 -17.46
C ARG A 283 -29.39 -11.04 -16.99
N TYR A 284 -30.37 -10.26 -17.43
CA TYR A 284 -31.78 -10.47 -17.06
C TYR A 284 -32.28 -11.89 -17.34
N ALA A 285 -31.93 -12.50 -18.48
CA ALA A 285 -32.35 -13.86 -18.80
C ALA A 285 -31.85 -14.90 -17.77
N GLN A 286 -30.62 -14.75 -17.28
CA GLN A 286 -30.05 -15.65 -16.27
C GLN A 286 -30.66 -15.38 -14.89
N ALA A 287 -30.81 -14.11 -14.53
CA ALA A 287 -31.43 -13.71 -13.26
C ALA A 287 -32.88 -14.21 -13.15
N ARG A 288 -33.65 -14.13 -14.24
CA ARG A 288 -35.04 -14.60 -14.31
C ARG A 288 -35.13 -16.13 -14.26
N GLN A 289 -34.23 -16.85 -14.93
CA GLN A 289 -34.20 -18.32 -14.87
C GLN A 289 -33.93 -18.84 -13.46
N ALA A 290 -33.13 -18.11 -12.68
CA ALA A 290 -32.80 -18.45 -11.29
C ALA A 290 -33.73 -17.82 -10.24
N ASN A 291 -34.81 -17.14 -10.64
CA ASN A 291 -35.75 -16.45 -9.74
C ASN A 291 -35.07 -15.54 -8.71
N LEU A 292 -34.03 -14.80 -9.13
CA LEU A 292 -33.31 -13.91 -8.22
C LEU A 292 -34.22 -12.83 -7.67
N SER A 293 -34.15 -12.62 -6.35
CA SER A 293 -34.81 -11.50 -5.66
C SER A 293 -33.75 -10.60 -5.03
N PRO A 294 -34.03 -9.29 -4.82
CA PRO A 294 -33.20 -8.46 -3.96
C PRO A 294 -32.98 -9.15 -2.60
N ASP A 295 -31.82 -8.89 -2.02
CA ASP A 295 -31.36 -9.42 -0.73
C ASP A 295 -31.01 -10.92 -0.68
N MET A 296 -31.11 -11.65 -1.80
CA MET A 296 -30.72 -13.05 -1.91
C MET A 296 -29.21 -13.21 -2.10
N ASP A 297 -28.61 -14.20 -1.43
CA ASP A 297 -27.21 -14.59 -1.64
C ASP A 297 -27.08 -15.60 -2.79
N VAL A 298 -26.15 -15.34 -3.70
CA VAL A 298 -25.96 -16.11 -4.93
C VAL A 298 -24.49 -16.40 -5.19
N ASP A 299 -24.19 -17.59 -5.69
CA ASP A 299 -22.85 -17.95 -6.13
C ASP A 299 -22.65 -17.52 -7.59
N VAL A 300 -21.69 -16.64 -7.79
CA VAL A 300 -21.41 -15.99 -9.08
C VAL A 300 -19.93 -16.13 -9.46
N GLU A 301 -19.69 -16.35 -10.74
CA GLU A 301 -18.37 -16.42 -11.35
C GLU A 301 -18.09 -15.14 -12.14
N ILE A 302 -16.88 -14.60 -11.99
CA ILE A 302 -16.45 -13.40 -12.71
C ILE A 302 -16.05 -13.76 -14.12
N ARG A 303 -16.81 -13.29 -15.11
CA ARG A 303 -16.51 -13.55 -16.52
C ARG A 303 -15.60 -12.49 -17.12
N SER A 304 -15.78 -11.24 -16.74
CA SER A 304 -14.96 -10.14 -17.24
C SER A 304 -15.00 -8.96 -16.27
N VAL A 305 -13.85 -8.35 -16.04
CA VAL A 305 -13.70 -7.08 -15.30
C VAL A 305 -13.19 -6.04 -16.29
N ASP A 306 -13.93 -4.95 -16.46
CA ASP A 306 -13.55 -3.81 -17.28
C ASP A 306 -13.46 -2.56 -16.38
N PRO A 307 -12.24 -2.18 -15.95
CA PRO A 307 -12.03 -1.00 -15.12
C PRO A 307 -12.36 0.32 -15.83
N ALA A 308 -12.16 0.37 -17.16
CA ALA A 308 -12.39 1.59 -17.94
C ALA A 308 -13.89 1.89 -18.09
N GLU A 309 -14.70 0.85 -18.36
CA GLU A 309 -16.15 0.99 -18.43
C GLU A 309 -16.84 0.94 -17.05
N ARG A 310 -16.09 0.62 -15.99
CA ARG A 310 -16.59 0.37 -14.63
C ARG A 310 -17.65 -0.74 -14.59
N LYS A 311 -17.38 -1.85 -15.28
CA LYS A 311 -18.33 -2.97 -15.41
C LYS A 311 -17.68 -4.30 -15.04
N ILE A 312 -18.39 -5.06 -14.21
CA ILE A 312 -18.05 -6.44 -13.91
C ILE A 312 -19.19 -7.31 -14.43
N ARG A 313 -18.88 -8.27 -15.32
CA ARG A 313 -19.88 -9.23 -15.81
C ARG A 313 -19.75 -10.51 -15.02
N LEU A 314 -20.89 -10.93 -14.48
CA LEU A 314 -21.01 -12.12 -13.67
C LEU A 314 -21.79 -13.20 -14.43
N LYS A 315 -21.45 -14.45 -14.15
CA LYS A 315 -22.18 -15.63 -14.58
C LYS A 315 -22.73 -16.31 -13.33
N LEU A 316 -24.03 -16.61 -13.34
CA LEU A 316 -24.66 -17.33 -12.24
C LEU A 316 -24.25 -18.81 -12.26
N HIS A 317 -23.90 -19.36 -11.10
CA HIS A 317 -23.55 -20.78 -10.96
C HIS A 317 -24.64 -21.58 -10.22
N ALA A 318 -25.10 -21.11 -9.05
CA ALA A 318 -26.20 -21.72 -8.29
C ALA A 318 -26.82 -20.71 -7.30
N LEU A 319 -28.00 -21.04 -6.76
CA LEU A 319 -28.51 -20.41 -5.54
C LEU A 319 -27.66 -20.93 -4.38
N ALA A 320 -27.14 -20.04 -3.53
CA ALA A 320 -26.32 -20.45 -2.40
C ALA A 320 -27.19 -21.27 -1.43
N GLU A 321 -26.83 -22.54 -1.20
CA GLU A 321 -27.39 -23.28 -0.07
C GLU A 321 -26.81 -22.71 1.24
N PRO A 322 -27.59 -22.67 2.34
CA PRO A 322 -27.04 -22.28 3.64
C PRO A 322 -25.89 -23.23 3.98
N ALA A 323 -24.69 -22.66 4.12
CA ALA A 323 -23.42 -23.37 4.17
C ALA A 323 -23.41 -24.54 5.16
N GLY A 324 -23.45 -25.77 4.63
CA GLY A 324 -23.01 -26.98 5.31
C GLY A 324 -21.52 -27.20 5.05
N ALA A 325 -20.74 -27.39 6.11
CA ALA A 325 -19.33 -27.70 6.04
C ALA A 325 -19.05 -28.96 5.19
N GLY A 326 -18.16 -28.85 4.20
CA GLY A 326 -17.68 -29.97 3.37
C GLY A 326 -16.27 -29.68 2.82
N PRO A 327 -15.40 -30.71 2.66
CA PRO A 327 -13.98 -30.59 2.97
C PRO A 327 -13.11 -30.08 1.82
N ALA A 328 -12.01 -29.44 2.22
CA ALA A 328 -10.91 -29.03 1.36
C ALA A 328 -10.26 -30.22 0.65
N ALA A 329 -10.10 -30.11 -0.67
CA ALA A 329 -9.25 -30.99 -1.47
C ALA A 329 -7.96 -30.24 -1.87
N ALA A 330 -6.84 -30.70 -1.31
CA ALA A 330 -5.44 -30.42 -1.67
C ALA A 330 -5.12 -30.86 -3.12
N MET A 331 -4.11 -30.43 -3.90
CA MET A 331 -2.83 -29.67 -3.83
C MET A 331 -2.34 -29.53 -5.34
N PRO A 332 -1.14 -29.00 -5.75
CA PRO A 332 0.01 -28.48 -4.98
C PRO A 332 0.72 -27.17 -5.46
N LEU A 333 1.56 -26.69 -4.54
CA LEU A 333 2.89 -26.03 -4.62
C LEU A 333 3.11 -24.71 -5.39
N GLY A 334 3.46 -23.67 -4.62
CA GLY A 334 4.41 -22.64 -5.04
C GLY A 334 4.04 -21.20 -4.71
N ALA A 335 3.88 -20.83 -3.42
CA ALA A 335 3.91 -19.43 -3.03
C ALA A 335 4.40 -19.26 -1.59
N VAL A 336 5.38 -18.37 -1.44
CA VAL A 336 6.04 -17.97 -0.19
C VAL A 336 4.98 -17.60 0.85
N ALA A 337 5.05 -18.23 2.02
CA ALA A 337 4.16 -17.96 3.14
C ALA A 337 4.37 -16.52 3.64
N ALA A 338 3.45 -15.62 3.26
CA ALA A 338 3.21 -14.42 4.03
C ALA A 338 2.72 -14.85 5.41
N VAL A 339 3.47 -14.52 6.46
CA VAL A 339 3.01 -14.66 7.84
C VAL A 339 1.77 -13.78 7.98
N THR A 340 0.60 -14.39 7.86
CA THR A 340 -0.67 -13.74 8.13
C THR A 340 -0.75 -13.60 9.64
N PRO A 341 -0.93 -12.39 10.22
CA PRO A 341 -1.16 -12.28 11.64
C PRO A 341 -2.45 -13.03 11.94
N LEU A 342 -2.33 -14.16 12.64
CA LEU A 342 -3.47 -14.94 13.11
C LEU A 342 -4.39 -13.97 13.86
N LEU A 343 -5.66 -13.89 13.47
CA LEU A 343 -6.68 -13.19 14.25
C LEU A 343 -7.39 -14.23 15.11
N PRO A 344 -7.82 -13.87 16.33
CA PRO A 344 -8.51 -14.81 17.19
C PRO A 344 -9.90 -15.15 16.61
N PRO A 345 -10.34 -16.42 16.68
CA PRO A 345 -11.64 -16.78 16.16
C PRO A 345 -12.76 -16.09 16.95
N ILE A 346 -13.82 -15.69 16.24
CA ILE A 346 -15.02 -15.11 16.85
C ILE A 346 -15.63 -16.15 17.81
N GLY A 347 -15.94 -15.71 19.03
CA GLY A 347 -16.43 -16.53 20.13
C GLY A 347 -15.35 -17.04 21.09
N ALA A 348 -14.06 -16.92 20.74
CA ALA A 348 -12.96 -17.36 21.59
C ALA A 348 -12.92 -16.59 22.91
N ARG A 349 -12.78 -17.32 24.02
CA ARG A 349 -12.53 -16.76 25.35
C ARG A 349 -11.03 -16.72 25.56
N LEU A 350 -10.49 -15.50 25.69
CA LEU A 350 -9.06 -15.24 25.75
C LEU A 350 -8.78 -14.28 26.90
N GLU A 351 -7.55 -14.32 27.38
CA GLU A 351 -7.04 -13.37 28.36
C GLU A 351 -6.39 -12.19 27.65
N GLY A 352 -6.75 -10.97 28.05
CA GLY A 352 -6.25 -9.73 27.47
C GLY A 352 -5.48 -8.91 28.49
N ARG A 353 -4.25 -8.51 28.16
CA ARG A 353 -3.43 -7.58 28.97
C ARG A 353 -3.80 -6.14 28.62
N VAL A 354 -4.11 -5.33 29.62
CA VAL A 354 -4.46 -3.91 29.41
C VAL A 354 -3.26 -3.12 28.90
N VAL A 355 -3.40 -2.54 27.70
CA VAL A 355 -2.40 -1.66 27.08
C VAL A 355 -2.76 -0.20 27.29
N GLN A 356 -4.04 0.15 27.16
CA GLN A 356 -4.54 1.51 27.35
C GLN A 356 -5.96 1.49 27.90
N ALA A 357 -6.27 2.42 28.80
CA ALA A 357 -7.61 2.59 29.35
C ALA A 357 -8.02 4.07 29.19
N THR A 358 -9.25 4.32 28.76
CA THR A 358 -9.80 5.67 28.58
C THR A 358 -11.16 5.73 29.30
N PRO A 359 -11.29 6.53 30.37
CA PRO A 359 -12.52 6.61 31.16
C PRO A 359 -13.64 7.34 30.42
N GLU A 360 -14.86 7.15 30.89
CA GLU A 360 -16.06 7.79 30.35
C GLU A 360 -16.11 9.27 30.77
N ARG A 361 -15.93 10.20 29.83
CA ARG A 361 -16.09 11.66 30.09
C ARG A 361 -17.43 12.15 29.53
N GLN A 362 -18.16 12.91 30.34
CA GLN A 362 -19.55 13.35 30.10
C GLN A 362 -19.80 14.20 28.83
N GLU A 363 -18.78 14.70 28.13
CA GLU A 363 -18.95 15.69 27.03
C GLU A 363 -18.52 15.21 25.62
N ARG A 364 -18.09 13.96 25.42
CA ARG A 364 -17.80 13.42 24.06
C ARG A 364 -18.74 12.26 23.73
N ARG A 365 -19.27 12.26 22.49
CA ARG A 365 -20.22 11.27 21.92
C ARG A 365 -19.71 9.82 21.80
N GLY A 366 -18.62 9.45 22.47
CA GLY A 366 -18.09 8.08 22.50
C GLY A 366 -17.62 7.75 23.92
N GLY A 367 -18.27 6.78 24.55
CA GLY A 367 -18.01 6.37 25.93
C GLY A 367 -16.60 5.80 26.15
N GLY A 368 -16.28 5.49 27.41
CA GLY A 368 -14.96 4.95 27.80
C GLY A 368 -14.66 3.58 27.16
N PHE A 369 -13.38 3.25 27.00
CA PHE A 369 -12.94 1.97 26.44
C PHE A 369 -11.57 1.53 26.96
N VAL A 370 -11.25 0.25 26.80
CA VAL A 370 -9.96 -0.35 27.13
C VAL A 370 -9.41 -1.07 25.90
N LEU A 371 -8.14 -0.86 25.60
CA LEU A 371 -7.37 -1.60 24.59
C LEU A 371 -6.56 -2.70 25.27
N LEU A 372 -6.67 -3.91 24.72
CA LEU A 372 -6.13 -5.15 25.26
C LEU A 372 -5.22 -5.80 24.21
N ARG A 373 -4.11 -6.40 24.66
CA ARG A 373 -3.32 -7.35 23.88
C ARG A 373 -3.71 -8.76 24.30
N LEU A 374 -4.17 -9.57 23.34
CA LEU A 374 -4.72 -10.90 23.62
C LEU A 374 -3.60 -11.95 23.68
N ALA A 375 -3.65 -12.82 24.69
CA ALA A 375 -2.73 -13.93 24.85
C ALA A 375 -2.82 -14.89 23.64
N GLY A 376 -1.66 -15.26 23.08
CA GLY A 376 -1.57 -16.05 21.85
C GLY A 376 -1.71 -15.25 20.54
N TYR A 377 -1.96 -13.94 20.64
CA TYR A 377 -2.13 -13.02 19.50
C TYR A 377 -1.34 -11.72 19.71
N GLU A 378 -0.14 -11.84 20.27
CA GLU A 378 0.66 -10.70 20.71
C GLU A 378 1.15 -9.84 19.54
N ASP A 379 1.40 -10.43 18.37
CA ASP A 379 1.78 -9.71 17.14
C ASP A 379 0.56 -9.18 16.34
N GLY A 380 -0.65 -9.42 16.84
CA GLY A 380 -1.92 -9.01 16.23
C GLY A 380 -2.35 -7.56 16.55
N PRO A 381 -3.45 -7.08 15.95
CA PRO A 381 -4.01 -5.76 16.27
C PRO A 381 -4.53 -5.69 17.71
N LEU A 382 -4.49 -4.49 18.31
CA LEU A 382 -5.04 -4.26 19.66
C LEU A 382 -6.56 -4.43 19.65
N ALA A 383 -7.06 -5.17 20.64
CA ALA A 383 -8.47 -5.46 20.78
C ALA A 383 -9.14 -4.44 21.70
N MET A 384 -10.33 -3.98 21.33
CA MET A 384 -11.06 -2.93 22.03
C MET A 384 -12.26 -3.50 22.79
N LEU A 385 -12.30 -3.25 24.10
CA LEU A 385 -13.43 -3.50 24.98
C LEU A 385 -14.08 -2.14 25.29
N HIS A 386 -15.31 -1.93 24.84
CA HIS A 386 -16.07 -0.69 25.09
C HIS A 386 -16.79 -0.75 26.44
N CYS A 387 -16.98 0.39 27.12
CA CYS A 387 -17.57 0.44 28.47
C CYS A 387 -18.93 -0.26 28.56
N THR A 388 -19.78 -0.14 27.53
CA THR A 388 -21.10 -0.78 27.45
C THR A 388 -21.04 -2.31 27.44
N ARG A 389 -19.87 -2.90 27.23
CA ARG A 389 -19.62 -4.35 27.17
C ARG A 389 -18.70 -4.84 28.31
N MET A 390 -18.40 -3.98 29.28
CA MET A 390 -17.71 -4.31 30.53
C MET A 390 -18.71 -4.67 31.63
N SER A 391 -18.26 -5.45 32.62
CA SER A 391 -18.97 -5.60 33.89
C SER A 391 -19.04 -4.27 34.63
N GLU A 392 -20.01 -4.14 35.54
CA GLU A 392 -20.18 -2.95 36.38
C GLU A 392 -18.92 -2.70 37.23
N THR A 393 -18.33 -3.77 37.78
CA THR A 393 -17.07 -3.74 38.53
C THR A 393 -15.89 -3.22 37.69
N LEU A 394 -15.72 -3.69 36.46
CA LEU A 394 -14.62 -3.26 35.58
C LEU A 394 -14.82 -1.83 35.07
N ARG A 395 -16.06 -1.42 34.85
CA ARG A 395 -16.41 -0.04 34.46
C ARG A 395 -16.12 0.96 35.60
N ASP A 396 -16.41 0.58 36.84
CA ASP A 396 -16.10 1.40 38.02
C ASP A 396 -14.60 1.54 38.26
N GLU A 397 -13.82 0.48 37.97
CA GLU A 397 -12.36 0.54 38.00
C GLU A 397 -11.77 1.41 36.87
N LEU A 398 -12.36 1.34 35.67
CA LEU A 398 -12.00 2.19 34.53
C LEU A 398 -12.19 3.68 34.87
N ASN A 399 -13.37 4.02 35.35
CA ASN A 399 -13.73 5.40 35.69
C ASN A 399 -13.02 5.89 36.95
N GLY A 400 -12.67 4.98 37.87
CA GLY A 400 -11.85 5.27 39.05
C GLY A 400 -10.35 5.39 38.78
N GLY A 401 -9.89 5.26 37.53
CA GLY A 401 -8.48 5.39 37.15
C GLY A 401 -7.57 4.27 37.67
N ARG A 402 -8.16 3.15 38.12
CA ARG A 402 -7.42 2.00 38.67
C ARG A 402 -6.93 1.03 37.59
N LEU A 403 -7.32 1.25 36.34
CA LEU A 403 -6.87 0.51 35.15
C LEU A 403 -5.71 1.26 34.45
N SER A 404 -4.59 1.48 35.14
CA SER A 404 -3.43 2.12 34.51
C SER A 404 -2.13 1.55 35.06
N THR A 405 -1.88 0.26 34.84
CA THR A 405 -0.51 -0.27 34.91
C THR A 405 -0.47 -1.66 34.30
N SER A 406 0.61 -1.89 33.56
CA SER A 406 0.91 -2.91 32.57
C SER A 406 0.80 -4.38 32.99
N GLU A 407 0.04 -4.83 33.98
CA GLU A 407 0.04 -6.26 34.37
C GLU A 407 -1.34 -6.88 34.60
N ARG A 408 -2.43 -6.13 34.42
CA ARG A 408 -3.77 -6.68 34.64
C ARG A 408 -4.26 -7.47 33.43
N VAL A 409 -4.62 -8.73 33.68
CA VAL A 409 -5.24 -9.65 32.73
C VAL A 409 -6.76 -9.61 32.91
N VAL A 410 -7.47 -9.42 31.81
CA VAL A 410 -8.94 -9.39 31.76
C VAL A 410 -9.42 -10.51 30.86
N ALA A 411 -10.26 -11.40 31.37
CA ALA A 411 -10.92 -12.41 30.56
C ALA A 411 -11.94 -11.74 29.64
N VAL A 412 -11.84 -12.03 28.34
CA VAL A 412 -12.64 -11.40 27.29
C VAL A 412 -13.07 -12.43 26.26
N GLN A 413 -14.24 -12.21 25.67
CA GLN A 413 -14.74 -12.98 24.55
C GLN A 413 -14.67 -12.14 23.28
N VAL A 414 -14.14 -12.73 22.21
CA VAL A 414 -14.06 -12.10 20.89
C VAL A 414 -15.46 -12.08 20.26
N LEU A 415 -16.00 -10.90 20.01
CA LEU A 415 -17.30 -10.75 19.36
C LEU A 415 -17.19 -10.58 17.85
N HIS A 416 -16.16 -9.86 17.41
CA HIS A 416 -15.97 -9.55 16.01
C HIS A 416 -14.49 -9.28 15.71
N THR A 417 -14.00 -9.84 14.62
CA THR A 417 -12.67 -9.58 14.10
C THR A 417 -12.80 -9.01 12.69
N ASP A 418 -12.32 -7.78 12.52
CA ASP A 418 -12.23 -7.11 11.23
C ASP A 418 -10.76 -7.09 10.81
N ALA A 419 -10.41 -8.00 9.90
CA ALA A 419 -9.07 -8.13 9.35
C ALA A 419 -8.68 -6.94 8.46
N GLU A 420 -9.66 -6.33 7.80
CA GLU A 420 -9.44 -5.24 6.84
C GLU A 420 -9.13 -3.92 7.55
N HIS A 421 -9.82 -3.65 8.67
CA HIS A 421 -9.60 -2.43 9.47
C HIS A 421 -8.72 -2.66 10.72
N ARG A 422 -8.14 -3.86 10.88
CA ARG A 422 -7.29 -4.25 12.01
C ARG A 422 -7.95 -3.97 13.37
N ARG A 423 -9.22 -4.37 13.52
CA ARG A 423 -10.02 -4.13 14.73
C ARG A 423 -10.56 -5.43 15.30
N ILE A 424 -10.40 -5.61 16.61
CA ILE A 424 -11.01 -6.73 17.34
C ILE A 424 -11.94 -6.14 18.39
N GLN A 425 -13.22 -6.50 18.37
CA GLN A 425 -14.20 -6.07 19.37
C GLN A 425 -14.41 -7.18 20.40
N LEU A 426 -14.41 -6.79 21.66
CA LEU A 426 -14.47 -7.69 22.80
C LEU A 426 -15.71 -7.42 23.66
N ALA A 427 -16.13 -8.44 24.40
CA ALA A 427 -17.03 -8.31 25.55
C ALA A 427 -16.50 -9.09 26.74
N GLN A 428 -16.82 -8.65 27.95
CA GLN A 428 -16.52 -9.44 29.14
C GLN A 428 -17.58 -10.55 29.27
N PRO A 429 -17.17 -11.83 29.40
CA PRO A 429 -18.11 -12.92 29.64
C PRO A 429 -18.83 -12.70 30.97
N ARG A 430 -20.11 -13.10 31.05
CA ARG A 430 -20.89 -13.07 32.30
C ARG A 430 -20.51 -14.29 33.14
N ASP A 431 -20.43 -14.13 34.45
CA ASP A 431 -19.99 -15.18 35.39
C ASP A 431 -20.89 -16.44 35.41
N ASP A 432 -22.07 -16.40 34.78
CA ASP A 432 -23.01 -17.54 34.72
C ASP A 432 -22.67 -18.62 33.68
N ASP A 433 -21.68 -18.41 32.80
CA ASP A 433 -21.29 -19.41 31.78
C ASP A 433 -20.13 -20.32 32.20
N ALA A 434 -19.97 -20.56 33.51
CA ALA A 434 -18.99 -21.48 34.07
C ALA A 434 -19.60 -22.86 34.36
N VAL A 435 -20.21 -23.53 33.39
CA VAL A 435 -20.51 -24.98 33.49
C VAL A 435 -20.44 -25.65 32.11
N THR A 436 -19.27 -26.21 31.79
CA THR A 436 -19.02 -27.61 31.40
C THR A 436 -17.70 -27.68 30.62
N ALA A 437 -16.61 -27.77 31.36
CA ALA A 437 -15.41 -28.47 30.92
C ALA A 437 -15.03 -29.38 32.08
N ASP A 438 -15.76 -30.49 32.21
CA ASP A 438 -15.37 -31.60 33.08
C ASP A 438 -14.84 -32.74 32.22
N VAL A 439 -13.52 -32.86 32.27
CA VAL A 439 -12.69 -34.06 32.33
C VAL A 439 -13.41 -35.40 32.09
N ALA A 440 -13.07 -36.05 30.97
CA ALA A 440 -12.62 -37.46 30.91
C ALA A 440 -11.99 -37.73 29.53
#